data_AF-A0A4V2QAZ3-F1
#
_entry.id   AF-A0A4V2QAZ3-F1
#
_cell.length_a   1.000
_cell.length_b   1.000
_cell.length_c   1.000
_cell.angle_alpha   90.00
_cell.angle_beta   90.00
_cell.angle_gamma   90.00
#
_symmetry.space_group_name_H-M   'P 1'
#
loop_
_entity.id
_entity.type
_entity.pdbx_description
1 polymer ?
#
loop_
_entity_poly.entity_id
_entity_poly.type
_entity_poly.pdbx_seq_one_letter_code
_entity_poly.pdbx_strand_id
1 'polypeptide(L)'
;MKTLQDKRKRFSFFIASSITSVIWILWHIPFFFVAGTGQSEMSFLLFSIMVLGNSFALSAIYRISASVWLCILFHAVFNAFSFYWPAGQDITTTIISTVCLVIISNIIVLLRDGKRLKQHK
;
A
#
# COMPACT_ATOMS: atom_id res chain seq x y z
N MET A 1 15.07 19.60 -18.00
CA MET A 1 15.70 18.95 -16.82
C MET A 1 14.72 18.66 -15.67
N LYS A 2 13.89 19.63 -15.19
CA LYS A 2 12.89 19.41 -14.11
C LYS A 2 11.84 18.31 -14.40
N THR A 3 11.40 18.17 -15.65
CA THR A 3 10.41 17.16 -16.08
C THR A 3 10.93 15.72 -16.00
N LEU A 4 12.22 15.50 -16.28
CA LEU A 4 12.84 14.18 -16.16
C LEU A 4 13.03 13.77 -14.70
N GLN A 5 13.33 14.74 -13.81
CA GLN A 5 13.47 14.48 -12.37
C GLN A 5 12.13 14.07 -11.72
N ASP A 6 11.01 14.64 -12.16
CA ASP A 6 9.66 14.25 -11.68
C ASP A 6 9.32 12.81 -12.10
N LYS A 7 9.52 12.47 -13.38
CA LYS A 7 9.33 11.09 -13.86
C LYS A 7 10.16 10.07 -13.09
N ARG A 8 11.43 10.35 -12.81
CA ARG A 8 12.29 9.46 -12.00
C ARG A 8 11.78 9.29 -10.56
N LYS A 9 11.32 10.38 -9.93
CA LYS A 9 10.78 10.37 -8.56
C LYS A 9 9.51 9.53 -8.44
N ARG A 10 8.65 9.57 -9.46
CA ARG A 10 7.43 8.75 -9.55
C ARG A 10 7.75 7.29 -9.84
N PHE A 11 8.67 7.03 -10.76
CA PHE A 11 9.13 5.68 -11.06
C PHE A 11 9.75 5.01 -9.81
N SER A 12 10.55 5.76 -9.06
CA SER A 12 11.09 5.32 -7.78
C SER A 12 10.01 5.01 -6.73
N PHE A 13 8.94 5.81 -6.66
CA PHE A 13 7.80 5.53 -5.77
C PHE A 13 7.08 4.23 -6.15
N PHE A 14 6.77 4.07 -7.44
CA PHE A 14 6.08 2.87 -7.94
C PHE A 14 6.90 1.59 -7.71
N ILE A 15 8.21 1.65 -8.00
CA ILE A 15 9.13 0.53 -7.76
C ILE A 15 9.23 0.23 -6.27
N ALA A 16 9.45 1.24 -5.43
CA ALA A 16 9.57 1.03 -3.98
C ALA A 16 8.29 0.39 -3.40
N SER A 17 7.12 0.86 -3.84
CA SER A 17 5.82 0.30 -3.41
C SER A 17 5.66 -1.16 -3.86
N SER A 18 6.05 -1.46 -5.11
CA SER A 18 5.97 -2.81 -5.68
C SER A 18 6.92 -3.78 -4.98
N ILE A 19 8.18 -3.39 -4.76
CA ILE A 19 9.16 -4.20 -4.02
C ILE A 19 8.66 -4.45 -2.59
N THR A 20 8.13 -3.42 -1.93
CA THR A 20 7.56 -3.56 -0.57
C THR A 20 6.43 -4.60 -0.57
N SER A 21 5.51 -4.57 -1.54
CA SER A 21 4.43 -5.56 -1.63
C SER A 21 4.96 -6.98 -1.82
N VAL A 22 5.96 -7.19 -2.68
CA VAL A 22 6.54 -8.52 -2.93
C VAL A 22 7.23 -9.05 -1.67
N ILE A 23 8.10 -8.25 -1.04
CA ILE A 23 8.79 -8.65 0.19
C ILE A 23 7.76 -9.01 1.26
N TRP A 24 6.68 -8.23 1.36
CA TRP A 24 5.66 -8.44 2.37
C TRP A 24 4.85 -9.71 2.14
N ILE A 25 4.42 -9.98 0.90
CA ILE A 25 3.73 -11.23 0.54
C ILE A 25 4.62 -12.43 0.87
N LEU A 26 5.91 -12.38 0.45
CA LEU A 26 6.86 -13.46 0.71
C LEU A 26 7.06 -13.71 2.20
N TRP A 27 7.14 -12.65 3.01
CA TRP A 27 7.27 -12.76 4.45
C TRP A 27 6.07 -13.46 5.12
N HIS A 28 4.88 -13.35 4.53
CA HIS A 28 3.66 -13.95 5.08
C HIS A 28 3.42 -15.40 4.69
N ILE A 29 4.14 -15.92 3.68
CA ILE A 29 3.97 -17.29 3.17
C ILE A 29 3.96 -18.34 4.30
N PRO A 30 4.88 -18.34 5.29
CA PRO A 30 4.89 -19.35 6.34
C PRO A 30 3.59 -19.40 7.15
N PHE A 31 2.92 -18.26 7.38
CA PHE A 31 1.70 -18.20 8.19
C PHE A 31 0.52 -18.92 7.54
N PHE A 32 0.47 -18.99 6.21
CA PHE A 32 -0.57 -19.76 5.50
C PHE A 32 -0.50 -21.26 5.76
N PHE A 33 0.64 -21.78 6.23
CA PHE A 33 0.82 -23.20 6.55
C PHE A 33 0.64 -23.52 8.04
N VAL A 34 0.47 -22.51 8.89
CA VAL A 34 0.26 -22.69 10.34
C VAL A 34 -1.24 -22.66 10.63
N ALA A 35 -1.79 -23.82 11.01
CA ALA A 35 -3.20 -23.96 11.33
C ALA A 35 -3.61 -23.09 12.54
N GLY A 36 -4.81 -22.50 12.46
CA GLY A 36 -5.33 -21.62 13.50
C GLY A 36 -4.88 -20.16 13.39
N THR A 37 -4.18 -19.79 12.31
CA THR A 37 -3.88 -18.39 12.02
C THR A 37 -5.00 -17.75 11.19
N GLY A 38 -5.16 -16.43 11.26
CA GLY A 38 -6.12 -15.74 10.38
C GLY A 38 -5.79 -15.86 8.89
N GLN A 39 -4.52 -16.14 8.57
CA GLN A 39 -4.02 -16.32 7.22
C GLN A 39 -4.31 -17.72 6.68
N SER A 40 -4.30 -18.77 7.50
CA SER A 40 -4.61 -20.14 7.06
C SER A 40 -6.04 -20.29 6.53
N GLU A 41 -6.97 -19.44 6.99
CA GLU A 41 -8.37 -19.44 6.59
C GLU A 41 -8.67 -18.48 5.41
N MET A 42 -7.67 -17.72 4.95
CA MET A 42 -7.82 -16.70 3.91
C MET A 42 -7.25 -17.17 2.57
N SER A 43 -7.86 -16.72 1.47
CA SER A 43 -7.28 -16.95 0.14
C SER A 43 -5.96 -16.19 -0.02
N PHE A 44 -4.88 -16.91 -0.32
CA PHE A 44 -3.56 -16.33 -0.59
C PHE A 44 -3.60 -15.27 -1.70
N LEU A 45 -4.44 -15.48 -2.72
CA LEU A 45 -4.60 -14.54 -3.84
C LEU A 45 -5.24 -13.23 -3.37
N LEU A 46 -6.34 -13.32 -2.60
CA LEU A 46 -7.03 -12.13 -2.07
C LEU A 46 -6.12 -11.35 -1.13
N PHE A 47 -5.40 -12.06 -0.27
CA PHE A 47 -4.39 -11.47 0.60
C PHE A 47 -3.31 -10.71 -0.20
N SER A 48 -2.79 -11.34 -1.26
CA SER A 48 -1.75 -10.72 -2.11
C SER A 48 -2.24 -9.44 -2.76
N ILE A 49 -3.49 -9.40 -3.26
CA ILE A 49 -4.10 -8.20 -3.85
C ILE A 49 -4.25 -7.11 -2.78
N MET A 50 -4.75 -7.47 -1.59
CA MET A 50 -4.89 -6.52 -0.48
C MET A 50 -3.55 -5.92 -0.04
N VAL A 51 -2.50 -6.75 0.09
CA VAL A 51 -1.15 -6.32 0.47
C VAL A 51 -0.57 -5.35 -0.57
N LEU A 52 -0.84 -5.56 -1.86
CA LEU A 52 -0.44 -4.63 -2.92
C LEU A 52 -1.03 -3.24 -2.66
N GLY A 53 -2.34 -3.13 -2.45
CA GLY A 53 -3.00 -1.85 -2.16
C GLY A 53 -2.45 -1.16 -0.91
N ASN A 54 -2.28 -1.93 0.16
CA ASN A 54 -1.78 -1.42 1.43
C ASN A 54 -0.32 -0.92 1.33
N SER A 55 0.51 -1.59 0.53
CA SER A 55 1.91 -1.18 0.31
C SER A 55 2.01 0.18 -0.39
N PHE A 56 1.12 0.46 -1.35
CA PHE A 56 1.04 1.77 -2.01
C PHE A 56 0.59 2.87 -1.03
N ALA A 57 -0.38 2.57 -0.17
CA ALA A 57 -0.86 3.52 0.84
C ALA A 57 0.25 3.88 1.85
N LEU A 58 0.93 2.88 2.42
CA LEU A 58 2.06 3.09 3.33
C LEU A 58 3.20 3.87 2.67
N SER A 59 3.54 3.52 1.43
CA SER A 59 4.57 4.22 0.67
C SER A 59 4.19 5.69 0.44
N ALA A 60 2.92 5.98 0.16
CA ALA A 60 2.44 7.35 -0.03
C ALA A 60 2.48 8.14 1.29
N ILE A 61 2.00 7.57 2.39
CA ILE A 61 2.06 8.17 3.72
C ILE A 61 3.50 8.53 4.07
N TYR A 62 4.44 7.60 3.92
CA TYR A 62 5.86 7.84 4.19
C TYR A 62 6.42 8.93 3.28
N ARG A 63 6.11 8.90 1.98
CA ARG A 63 6.61 9.88 1.02
C ARG A 63 6.16 11.32 1.31
N ILE A 64 4.96 11.48 1.85
CA ILE A 64 4.38 12.81 2.13
C ILE A 64 4.84 13.33 3.49
N SER A 65 4.83 12.47 4.50
CA SER A 65 5.06 12.84 5.90
C SER A 65 6.50 12.68 6.36
N ALA A 66 7.30 11.86 5.68
CA ALA A 66 8.60 11.37 6.14
C ALA A 66 8.55 10.72 7.55
N SER A 67 7.37 10.24 7.97
CA SER A 67 7.13 9.71 9.32
C SER A 67 6.82 8.21 9.28
N VAL A 68 7.69 7.43 9.92
CA VAL A 68 7.46 5.99 10.14
C VAL A 68 6.30 5.77 11.12
N TRP A 69 6.13 6.65 12.10
CA TRP A 69 5.04 6.57 13.09
C TRP A 69 3.66 6.58 12.44
N LEU A 70 3.44 7.42 11.43
CA LEU A 70 2.17 7.45 10.70
C LEU A 70 1.94 6.18 9.87
N CYS A 71 3.01 5.56 9.37
CA CYS A 71 2.91 4.28 8.68
C CYS A 71 2.51 3.16 9.66
N ILE A 72 3.12 3.12 10.84
CA ILE A 72 2.77 2.16 11.90
C ILE A 72 1.31 2.35 12.33
N LEU A 73 0.89 3.60 12.57
CA LEU A 73 -0.49 3.90 12.96
C LEU A 73 -1.50 3.43 11.91
N PHE A 74 -1.25 3.77 10.64
CA PHE A 74 -2.11 3.32 9.54
C PHE A 74 -2.16 1.80 9.43
N HIS A 75 -1.01 1.14 9.56
CA HIS A 75 -0.95 -0.32 9.52
C HIS A 75 -1.76 -0.97 10.67
N ALA A 76 -1.63 -0.45 11.89
CA ALA A 76 -2.38 -0.95 13.05
C ALA A 76 -3.89 -0.76 12.88
N VAL A 77 -4.32 0.41 12.38
CA VAL A 77 -5.74 0.68 12.10
C VAL A 77 -6.26 -0.27 11.02
N PHE A 78 -5.51 -0.49 9.95
CA PHE A 78 -5.89 -1.41 8.89
C PHE A 78 -6.05 -2.84 9.42
N ASN A 79 -5.09 -3.33 10.21
CA ASN A 79 -5.16 -4.67 10.80
C ASN A 79 -6.37 -4.82 11.74
N ALA A 80 -6.66 -3.81 12.57
CA ALA A 80 -7.84 -3.81 13.43
C ALA A 80 -9.12 -3.87 12.58
N PHE A 81 -9.20 -3.07 11.52
CA PHE A 81 -10.36 -3.05 10.63
C PHE A 81 -10.57 -4.40 9.93
N SER A 82 -9.49 -5.05 9.46
CA SER A 82 -9.56 -6.38 8.82
C SER A 82 -10.09 -7.47 9.74
N PHE A 83 -9.86 -7.37 11.06
CA PHE A 83 -10.39 -8.35 12.02
C PHE A 83 -11.91 -8.25 12.19
N TYR A 84 -12.46 -7.03 12.18
CA TYR A 84 -13.89 -6.80 12.37
C TYR A 84 -14.72 -6.88 11.09
N TRP A 85 -14.09 -6.84 9.90
CA TRP A 85 -14.77 -6.87 8.61
C TRP A 85 -14.50 -8.17 7.82
N PRO A 86 -15.07 -9.32 8.23
CA PRO A 86 -14.91 -10.58 7.51
C PRO A 86 -15.58 -10.57 6.11
N ALA A 87 -16.49 -9.63 5.85
CA ALA A 87 -17.08 -9.40 4.53
C ALA A 87 -16.09 -8.86 3.48
N GLY A 88 -14.86 -8.47 3.89
CA GLY A 88 -13.77 -8.06 3.01
C GLY A 88 -13.06 -9.21 2.31
N GLN A 89 -13.49 -10.45 2.54
CA GLN A 89 -13.03 -11.66 1.85
C GLN A 89 -13.71 -11.86 0.48
N ASP A 90 -14.61 -10.95 0.07
CA ASP A 90 -15.14 -10.99 -1.29
C ASP A 90 -14.12 -10.41 -2.29
N ILE A 91 -13.97 -11.11 -3.42
CA ILE A 91 -13.02 -10.73 -4.48
C ILE A 91 -13.33 -9.34 -5.05
N THR A 92 -14.60 -8.99 -5.20
CA THR A 92 -15.02 -7.71 -5.77
C THR A 92 -14.61 -6.57 -4.86
N THR A 93 -14.93 -6.67 -3.56
CA THR A 93 -14.56 -5.66 -2.57
C THR A 93 -13.04 -5.51 -2.43
N THR A 94 -12.30 -6.62 -2.47
CA THR A 94 -10.83 -6.63 -2.41
C THR A 94 -10.21 -5.92 -3.61
N ILE A 95 -10.69 -6.20 -4.82
CA ILE A 95 -10.21 -5.55 -6.05
C ILE A 95 -10.54 -4.06 -6.03
N ILE A 96 -11.78 -3.69 -5.71
CA ILE A 96 -12.21 -2.28 -5.68
C ILE A 96 -11.38 -1.50 -4.67
N SER A 97 -11.28 -1.97 -3.43
CA SER A 97 -10.51 -1.29 -2.37
C SER A 97 -9.02 -1.16 -2.73
N THR A 98 -8.42 -2.20 -3.31
CA THR A 98 -7.03 -2.18 -3.76
C THR A 98 -6.80 -1.17 -4.88
N VAL A 99 -7.66 -1.17 -5.90
CA VAL A 99 -7.57 -0.21 -7.01
C VAL A 99 -7.75 1.22 -6.48
N CYS A 100 -8.71 1.44 -5.59
CA CYS A 100 -8.91 2.72 -4.94
C CYS A 100 -7.66 3.17 -4.17
N LEU A 101 -7.07 2.32 -3.33
CA LEU A 101 -5.85 2.65 -2.58
C LEU A 101 -4.68 2.99 -3.49
N VAL A 102 -4.47 2.22 -4.57
CA VAL A 102 -3.41 2.50 -5.55
C VAL A 102 -3.64 3.84 -6.24
N ILE A 103 -4.85 4.10 -6.74
CA ILE A 103 -5.19 5.34 -7.44
C ILE A 103 -5.03 6.54 -6.50
N ILE A 104 -5.62 6.47 -5.30
CA ILE A 104 -5.56 7.55 -4.30
C ILE A 104 -4.10 7.82 -3.92
N SER A 105 -3.31 6.78 -3.64
CA SER A 105 -1.90 6.92 -3.29
C SER A 105 -1.11 7.64 -4.39
N ASN A 106 -1.33 7.26 -5.65
CA ASN A 106 -0.70 7.94 -6.78
C ASN A 106 -1.17 9.39 -6.88
N ILE A 107 -2.47 9.67 -6.83
CA ILE A 107 -3.01 11.04 -6.91
C ILE A 107 -2.43 11.93 -5.82
N ILE A 108 -2.37 11.48 -4.57
CA ILE A 108 -1.85 12.29 -3.47
C ILE A 108 -0.37 12.59 -3.67
N VAL A 109 0.44 11.60 -4.07
CA VAL A 109 1.87 11.80 -4.37
C VAL A 109 2.04 12.79 -5.53
N LEU A 110 1.22 12.69 -6.58
CA LEU A 110 1.21 13.61 -7.72
C LEU A 110 0.90 15.05 -7.30
N LEU A 111 -0.14 15.24 -6.49
CA LEU A 111 -0.54 16.56 -5.99
C LEU A 111 0.55 17.15 -5.08
N ARG A 112 1.21 16.33 -4.25
CA ARG A 112 2.30 16.76 -3.37
C ARG A 112 3.53 17.21 -4.15
N ASP A 113 3.97 16.41 -5.11
CA ASP A 113 5.13 16.73 -5.94
C ASP A 113 4.85 17.96 -6.82
N GLY A 114 3.61 18.14 -7.31
CA GLY A 114 3.17 19.34 -8.03
C GLY A 114 3.19 20.62 -7.19
N LYS A 115 2.74 20.57 -5.92
CA LYS A 115 2.80 21.72 -5.00
C LYS A 115 4.25 22.12 -4.70
N ARG A 116 5.15 21.16 -4.49
CA ARG A 116 6.57 21.42 -4.20
C ARG A 116 7.28 22.11 -5.37
N LEU A 117 6.91 21.80 -6.61
CA LEU A 117 7.45 22.46 -7.81
C LEU A 117 7.05 23.94 -7.94
N LYS A 118 5.83 24.29 -7.51
CA LYS A 118 5.35 25.69 -7.53
C LYS A 118 6.04 26.57 -6.49
N GLN A 119 6.48 26.00 -5.36
CA GLN A 119 7.17 26.74 -4.28
C GLN A 119 8.64 27.09 -4.60
N HIS A 120 9.22 26.49 -5.64
CA HIS A 120 10.62 26.71 -6.08
C HIS A 120 10.71 27.34 -7.48
N LYS A 121 9.67 28.06 -7.89
CA LYS A 121 9.68 28.99 -9.03
C LYS A 121 9.52 30.39 -8.48
#